data_AF-Q2U9U1-F1
#
_entry.id   AF-Q2U9U1-F1
#
_cell.length_a   1.000
_cell.length_b   1.000
_cell.length_c   1.000
_cell.angle_alpha   90.00
_cell.angle_beta   90.00
_cell.angle_gamma   90.00
#
_symmetry.space_group_name_H-M   'P 1'
#
loop_
_entity.id
_entity.type
_entity.pdbx_description
1 polymer ?
#
loop_
_entity_poly.entity_id
_entity_poly.type
_entity_poly.pdbx_seq_one_letter_code
_entity_poly.pdbx_strand_id
1 'polypeptide(L)'
;MDSMDGAAAWLRFWNQADRSVRDASTRLDVLLTGPEPLLNAAHRMDDLIQQTIKQGVGDHGRQSLIRLLAQSLFFELTSAPHSENDGASYTCTGSIRCRVPGQTFLGALRRLDTSRKEYVLGSRPLGISVTEGSICPGCSRYCVPVRFSVSNMDDKIALSIRLADGQRYSIGGFPHPVRWFMHRQGLTPMYGFAGDGVNTRDDCQTCTKRILRRHGLRITQLQARRKLRIAHAIQHAT
;
A
#
# COMPACT_ATOMS: atom_id res chain seq x y z
N MET A 1 23.24 -30.00 23.51
CA MET A 1 23.74 -29.10 22.44
C MET A 1 22.55 -28.79 21.56
N ASP A 2 22.07 -27.56 21.59
CA ASP A 2 21.08 -27.13 20.61
C ASP A 2 21.74 -27.15 19.22
N SER A 3 21.09 -27.82 18.27
CA SER A 3 21.51 -27.84 16.88
C SER A 3 21.57 -26.40 16.34
N MET A 4 22.74 -25.98 15.84
CA MET A 4 22.95 -24.69 15.16
C MET A 4 22.40 -24.67 13.72
N ASP A 5 21.52 -25.60 13.38
CA ASP A 5 20.84 -25.61 12.10
C ASP A 5 19.83 -24.46 12.03
N GLY A 6 20.23 -23.40 11.32
CA GLY A 6 19.40 -22.24 11.07
C GLY A 6 18.12 -22.59 10.29
N ALA A 7 18.14 -23.55 9.37
CA ALA A 7 16.97 -24.04 8.64
C ALA A 7 15.94 -24.66 9.59
N ALA A 8 16.39 -25.54 10.47
CA ALA A 8 15.54 -26.14 11.49
C ALA A 8 15.01 -25.10 12.48
N ALA A 9 15.84 -24.15 12.92
CA ALA A 9 15.41 -23.08 13.84
C ALA A 9 14.33 -22.19 13.22
N TRP A 10 14.49 -21.79 11.96
CA TRP A 10 13.48 -21.05 11.22
C TRP A 10 12.19 -21.83 11.06
N LEU A 11 12.26 -23.13 10.73
CA LEU A 11 11.07 -23.95 10.57
C LEU A 11 10.29 -24.06 11.88
N ARG A 12 10.99 -24.21 13.01
CA ARG A 12 10.37 -24.17 14.35
C ARG A 12 9.68 -22.84 14.62
N PHE A 13 10.38 -21.73 14.40
CA PHE A 13 9.80 -20.38 14.52
C PHE A 13 8.56 -20.23 13.64
N TRP A 14 8.68 -20.57 12.35
CA TRP A 14 7.61 -20.40 11.37
C TRP A 14 6.37 -21.20 11.73
N ASN A 15 6.53 -22.44 12.19
CA ASN A 15 5.42 -23.31 12.57
C ASN A 15 4.68 -22.83 13.82
N GLN A 16 5.36 -22.13 14.71
CA GLN A 16 4.79 -21.58 15.94
C GLN A 16 4.26 -20.15 15.76
N ALA A 17 4.71 -19.45 14.73
CA ALA A 17 4.34 -18.07 14.48
C ALA A 17 2.87 -17.93 14.06
N ASP A 18 2.24 -16.88 14.56
CA ASP A 18 0.92 -16.45 14.11
C ASP A 18 0.91 -16.22 12.60
N ARG A 19 -0.26 -16.39 11.99
CA ARG A 19 -0.42 -16.23 10.54
C ARG A 19 0.08 -14.86 10.05
N SER A 20 -0.19 -13.79 10.79
CA SER A 20 0.27 -12.44 10.46
C SER A 20 1.80 -12.31 10.44
N VAL A 21 2.48 -12.97 11.39
CA VAL A 21 3.94 -12.97 11.49
C VAL A 21 4.54 -13.80 10.36
N ARG A 22 3.98 -14.97 10.07
CA ARG A 22 4.37 -15.78 8.90
C ARG A 22 4.21 -14.99 7.61
N ASP A 23 3.04 -14.39 7.40
CA ASP A 23 2.75 -13.61 6.18
C ASP A 23 3.69 -12.39 6.03
N ALA A 24 4.24 -11.86 7.12
CA ALA A 24 5.21 -10.76 7.12
C ALA A 24 6.67 -11.21 7.03
N SER A 25 6.96 -12.48 7.33
CA SER A 25 8.31 -12.99 7.44
C SER A 25 8.75 -13.64 6.13
N THR A 26 10.02 -13.51 5.78
CA THR A 26 10.57 -14.14 4.59
C THR A 26 12.03 -14.51 4.82
N ARG A 27 12.39 -15.72 4.41
CA ARG A 27 13.75 -16.25 4.50
C ARG A 27 14.33 -16.37 3.09
N LEU A 28 15.52 -15.82 2.91
CA LEU A 28 16.24 -15.87 1.65
C LEU A 28 17.48 -16.74 1.88
N ASP A 29 17.44 -17.96 1.36
CA ASP A 29 18.58 -18.87 1.36
C ASP A 29 19.23 -18.89 -0.01
N VAL A 30 20.55 -19.07 -0.02
CA VAL A 30 21.32 -19.39 -1.23
C VAL A 30 21.44 -20.90 -1.29
N LEU A 31 21.08 -21.50 -2.44
CA LEU A 31 21.26 -22.93 -2.67
C LEU A 31 22.73 -23.22 -2.93
N LEU A 32 23.39 -23.90 -1.99
CA LEU A 32 24.79 -24.27 -2.19
C LEU A 32 24.90 -25.44 -3.17
N THR A 33 25.77 -25.30 -4.16
CA THR A 33 26.11 -26.38 -5.09
C THR A 33 27.23 -27.22 -4.49
N GLY A 34 26.95 -28.50 -4.22
CA GLY A 34 27.89 -29.42 -3.60
C GLY A 34 27.76 -29.48 -2.06
N PRO A 35 28.73 -30.08 -1.36
CA PRO A 35 28.67 -30.19 0.10
C PRO A 35 28.78 -28.82 0.75
N GLU A 36 28.08 -28.64 1.87
CA GLU A 36 28.17 -27.44 2.70
C GLU A 36 29.64 -27.25 3.16
N PRO A 37 30.25 -26.09 2.87
CA PRO A 37 31.63 -25.83 3.27
C PRO A 37 31.71 -25.68 4.80
N LEU A 38 32.86 -26.03 5.37
CA LEU A 38 33.14 -25.74 6.77
C LEU A 38 33.10 -24.23 7.02
N LEU A 39 32.71 -23.83 8.23
CA LEU A 39 32.58 -22.42 8.62
C LEU A 39 33.88 -21.62 8.45
N ASN A 40 35.04 -22.28 8.53
CA ASN A 40 36.36 -21.66 8.37
C ASN A 40 36.95 -21.80 6.96
N ALA A 41 36.18 -22.27 5.96
CA ALA A 41 36.65 -22.48 4.60
C ALA A 41 36.76 -21.16 3.79
N ALA A 42 37.59 -20.21 4.26
CA ALA A 42 37.76 -18.89 3.64
C ALA A 42 38.17 -18.96 2.15
N HIS A 43 38.89 -20.01 1.76
CA HIS A 43 39.28 -20.26 0.37
C HIS A 43 38.10 -20.55 -0.58
N ARG A 44 36.88 -20.78 -0.05
CA ARG A 44 35.65 -21.01 -0.82
C ARG A 44 34.81 -19.74 -1.01
N MET A 45 35.19 -18.60 -0.43
CA MET A 45 34.37 -17.39 -0.44
C MET A 45 34.06 -16.88 -1.85
N ASP A 46 35.03 -16.92 -2.76
CA ASP A 46 34.81 -16.50 -4.15
C ASP A 46 33.77 -17.39 -4.84
N ASP A 47 33.83 -18.71 -4.63
CA ASP A 47 32.84 -19.65 -5.14
C ASP A 47 31.44 -19.36 -4.58
N LEU A 48 31.31 -19.13 -3.27
CA LEU A 48 30.03 -18.79 -2.62
C LEU A 48 29.45 -17.47 -3.14
N ILE A 49 30.28 -16.46 -3.36
CA ILE A 49 29.87 -15.18 -3.96
C ILE A 49 29.36 -15.42 -5.39
N GLN A 50 30.11 -16.18 -6.20
CA GLN A 50 29.70 -16.50 -7.57
C GLN A 50 28.39 -17.30 -7.61
N GLN A 51 28.19 -18.25 -6.68
CA GLN A 51 26.92 -18.98 -6.56
C GLN A 51 25.76 -18.05 -6.23
N THR A 52 25.96 -17.12 -5.28
CA THR A 52 24.95 -16.12 -4.91
C THR A 52 24.59 -15.21 -6.09
N ILE A 53 25.60 -14.70 -6.81
CA ILE A 53 25.40 -13.83 -7.98
C ILE A 53 24.65 -14.58 -9.09
N LYS A 54 25.03 -15.83 -9.39
CA LYS A 54 24.38 -16.65 -10.42
C LYS A 54 22.93 -16.94 -10.11
N GLN A 55 22.61 -17.23 -8.84
CA GLN A 55 21.23 -17.45 -8.41
C GLN A 55 20.42 -16.17 -8.41
N GLY A 56 21.07 -15.03 -8.15
CA GLY A 56 20.39 -13.75 -7.99
C GLY A 56 19.36 -13.81 -6.88
N VAL A 57 18.29 -13.03 -7.01
CA VAL A 57 17.21 -12.99 -6.01
C VAL A 57 16.14 -14.08 -6.22
N GLY A 58 16.12 -14.73 -7.38
CA GLY A 58 15.05 -15.67 -7.78
C GLY A 58 13.63 -15.08 -7.66
N ASP A 59 12.61 -15.93 -7.81
CA ASP A 59 11.22 -15.50 -7.66
C ASP A 59 10.87 -15.15 -6.22
N HIS A 60 11.39 -15.90 -5.25
CA HIS A 60 11.10 -15.67 -3.84
C HIS A 60 11.69 -14.34 -3.35
N GLY A 61 12.95 -14.04 -3.70
CA GLY A 61 13.54 -12.74 -3.40
C GLY A 61 12.87 -11.61 -4.16
N ARG A 62 12.46 -11.82 -5.43
CA ARG A 62 11.65 -10.83 -6.18
C ARG A 62 10.36 -10.47 -5.44
N GLN A 63 9.59 -11.47 -5.00
CA GLN A 63 8.35 -11.26 -4.24
C GLN A 63 8.63 -10.53 -2.90
N SER A 64 9.72 -10.89 -2.23
CA SER A 64 10.16 -10.27 -0.97
C SER A 64 10.48 -8.79 -1.14
N LEU A 65 11.20 -8.44 -2.21
CA LEU A 65 11.55 -7.06 -2.53
C LEU A 65 10.30 -6.25 -2.91
N ILE A 66 9.37 -6.83 -3.68
CA ILE A 66 8.08 -6.17 -3.98
C ILE A 66 7.28 -5.93 -2.69
N ARG A 67 7.25 -6.91 -1.77
CA ARG A 67 6.62 -6.75 -0.46
C ARG A 67 7.26 -5.61 0.33
N LEU A 68 8.59 -5.56 0.41
CA LEU A 68 9.31 -4.49 1.10
C LEU A 68 9.01 -3.11 0.49
N LEU A 69 9.01 -3.02 -0.85
CA LEU A 69 8.63 -1.79 -1.55
C LEU A 69 7.17 -1.39 -1.25
N ALA A 70 6.22 -2.33 -1.24
CA ALA A 70 4.84 -2.05 -0.87
C ALA A 70 4.74 -1.52 0.57
N GLN A 71 5.51 -2.07 1.51
CA GLN A 71 5.58 -1.58 2.89
C GLN A 71 6.20 -0.18 3.03
N SER A 72 7.00 0.25 2.05
CA SER A 72 7.49 1.64 1.99
C SER A 72 6.35 2.64 1.71
N LEU A 73 5.23 2.19 1.16
CA LEU A 73 4.04 3.00 0.96
C LEU A 73 3.21 3.09 2.25
N PHE A 74 2.46 4.17 2.38
CA PHE A 74 1.48 4.34 3.45
C PHE A 74 0.33 5.20 2.99
N PHE A 75 -0.81 5.04 3.65
CA PHE A 75 -2.01 5.83 3.42
C PHE A 75 -2.17 6.90 4.49
N GLU A 76 -2.62 8.08 4.06
CA GLU A 76 -2.92 9.23 4.91
C GLU A 76 -4.30 9.78 4.52
N LEU A 77 -5.15 10.07 5.51
CA LEU A 77 -6.42 10.74 5.30
C LEU A 77 -6.16 12.22 5.10
N THR A 78 -6.90 12.83 4.19
CA THR A 78 -6.84 14.28 3.97
C THR A 78 -7.78 15.03 4.91
N SER A 79 -8.85 14.37 5.34
CA SER A 79 -9.85 14.92 6.24
C SER A 79 -10.57 13.79 6.95
N ALA A 80 -11.33 14.12 7.99
CA ALA A 80 -12.29 13.18 8.56
C ALA A 80 -13.23 12.64 7.46
N PRO A 81 -13.58 11.35 7.48
CA PRO A 81 -14.54 10.78 6.54
C PRO A 81 -15.89 11.49 6.60
N HIS A 82 -16.49 11.74 5.44
CA HIS A 82 -17.82 12.33 5.35
C HIS A 82 -18.90 11.25 5.33
N SER A 83 -19.92 11.38 6.16
CA SER A 83 -21.11 10.51 6.14
C SER A 83 -21.91 10.75 4.85
N GLU A 84 -22.23 9.67 4.13
CA GLU A 84 -23.12 9.66 2.97
C GLU A 84 -24.38 8.85 3.28
N ASN A 85 -25.51 9.23 2.69
CA ASN A 85 -26.81 8.55 2.83
C ASN A 85 -27.22 8.35 4.30
N ASP A 86 -27.30 9.44 5.05
CA ASP A 86 -27.76 9.45 6.46
C ASP A 86 -27.02 8.48 7.39
N GLY A 87 -25.72 8.24 7.14
CA GLY A 87 -24.89 7.36 7.97
C GLY A 87 -24.74 5.93 7.47
N ALA A 88 -25.34 5.57 6.32
CA ALA A 88 -25.20 4.22 5.76
C ALA A 88 -23.78 3.94 5.21
N SER A 89 -23.01 4.99 4.90
CA SER A 89 -21.62 4.82 4.45
C SER A 89 -20.78 6.06 4.73
N TYR A 90 -19.47 5.90 4.77
CA TYR A 90 -18.50 6.95 4.99
C TYR A 90 -17.54 7.02 3.82
N THR A 91 -17.42 8.20 3.22
CA THR A 91 -16.44 8.45 2.17
C THR A 91 -15.13 8.91 2.77
N CYS A 92 -14.08 8.13 2.51
CA CYS A 92 -12.71 8.43 2.88
C CYS A 92 -11.98 9.04 1.68
N THR A 93 -11.35 10.19 1.89
CA THR A 93 -10.46 10.81 0.91
C THR A 93 -9.07 10.94 1.52
N GLY A 94 -8.06 10.54 0.77
CA GLY A 94 -6.69 10.53 1.24
C GLY A 94 -5.70 10.44 0.10
N SER A 95 -4.46 10.14 0.47
CA SER A 95 -3.41 9.87 -0.51
C SER A 95 -2.52 8.72 -0.06
N ILE A 96 -2.06 7.93 -1.02
CA ILE A 96 -0.96 7.00 -0.83
C ILE A 96 0.34 7.75 -1.08
N ARG A 97 1.25 7.63 -0.12
CA ARG A 97 2.56 8.27 -0.05
C ARG A 97 3.64 7.20 0.03
N CYS A 98 4.89 7.61 -0.15
CA CYS A 98 6.06 6.73 -0.04
C CYS A 98 7.05 7.30 0.97
N ARG A 99 7.66 6.44 1.78
CA ARG A 99 8.70 6.79 2.75
C ARG A 99 10.06 7.06 2.10
N VAL A 100 10.30 6.45 0.94
CA VAL A 100 11.53 6.67 0.15
C VAL A 100 11.25 7.65 -1.00
N PRO A 101 12.28 8.28 -1.59
CA PRO A 101 12.09 9.13 -2.76
C PRO A 101 11.31 8.41 -3.87
N GLY A 102 10.29 9.08 -4.41
CA GLY A 102 9.33 8.42 -5.30
C GLY A 102 9.97 7.87 -6.58
N GLN A 103 10.98 8.54 -7.12
CA GLN A 103 11.73 8.03 -8.28
C GLN A 103 12.52 6.78 -7.94
N THR A 104 13.13 6.70 -6.76
CA THR A 104 13.83 5.51 -6.28
C THR A 104 12.86 4.34 -6.12
N PHE A 105 11.69 4.57 -5.51
CA PHE A 105 10.63 3.56 -5.39
C PHE A 105 10.19 3.03 -6.77
N LEU A 106 9.88 3.93 -7.71
CA LEU A 106 9.43 3.53 -9.05
C LEU A 106 10.53 2.83 -9.85
N GLY A 107 11.77 3.29 -9.74
CA GLY A 107 12.93 2.66 -10.36
C GLY A 107 13.14 1.24 -9.86
N ALA A 108 13.12 1.04 -8.53
CA ALA A 108 13.24 -0.28 -7.93
C ALA A 108 12.07 -1.20 -8.34
N LEU A 109 10.83 -0.69 -8.31
CA LEU A 109 9.65 -1.47 -8.69
C LEU A 109 9.69 -1.91 -10.15
N ARG A 110 10.11 -1.03 -11.07
CA ARG A 110 10.25 -1.35 -12.52
C ARG A 110 11.32 -2.40 -12.80
N ARG A 111 12.41 -2.41 -12.04
CA ARG A 111 13.47 -3.44 -12.18
C ARG A 111 12.99 -4.83 -11.77
N LEU A 112 12.04 -4.92 -10.83
CA LEU A 112 11.50 -6.18 -10.35
C LEU A 112 10.31 -6.69 -11.18
N ASP A 113 9.54 -5.76 -11.75
CA ASP A 113 8.34 -6.10 -12.50
C ASP A 113 7.88 -4.92 -13.38
N THR A 114 7.86 -5.11 -14.69
CA THR A 114 7.42 -4.11 -15.67
C THR A 114 5.91 -4.16 -15.95
N SER A 115 5.19 -5.15 -15.43
CA SER A 115 3.76 -5.31 -15.66
C SER A 115 2.93 -4.17 -15.04
N ARG A 116 1.68 -4.03 -15.51
CA ARG A 116 0.73 -3.08 -14.94
C ARG A 116 0.40 -3.46 -13.49
N LYS A 117 0.38 -2.45 -12.63
CA LYS A 117 0.11 -2.59 -11.18
C LYS A 117 -0.95 -1.59 -10.77
N GLU A 118 -1.88 -2.03 -9.94
CA GLU A 118 -2.96 -1.17 -9.47
C GLU A 118 -3.17 -1.26 -7.97
N TYR A 119 -3.78 -0.22 -7.41
CA TYR A 119 -4.22 -0.25 -6.03
C TYR A 119 -5.57 -0.94 -5.87
N VAL A 120 -5.67 -1.79 -4.85
CA VAL A 120 -6.89 -2.47 -4.44
C VAL A 120 -7.21 -2.18 -2.97
N LEU A 121 -8.49 -2.09 -2.65
CA LEU A 121 -9.01 -2.03 -1.28
C LEU A 121 -9.72 -3.35 -0.99
N GLY A 122 -9.12 -4.19 -0.14
CA GLY A 122 -9.55 -5.57 0.05
C GLY A 122 -9.48 -6.35 -1.27
N SER A 123 -10.63 -6.72 -1.82
CA SER A 123 -10.74 -7.37 -3.15
C SER A 123 -11.06 -6.38 -4.29
N ARG A 124 -11.42 -5.15 -3.97
CA ARG A 124 -11.96 -4.18 -4.94
C ARG A 124 -10.84 -3.35 -5.59
N PRO A 125 -10.73 -3.34 -6.92
CA PRO A 125 -9.80 -2.46 -7.63
C PRO A 125 -10.24 -1.01 -7.53
N LEU A 126 -9.28 -0.10 -7.32
CA LEU A 126 -9.53 1.34 -7.29
C LEU A 126 -9.40 1.99 -8.67
N GLY A 127 -8.88 1.25 -9.67
CA GLY A 127 -8.62 1.78 -11.01
C GLY A 127 -7.51 2.85 -11.01
N ILE A 128 -6.55 2.72 -10.10
CA ILE A 128 -5.45 3.67 -9.93
C ILE A 128 -4.13 2.93 -10.13
N SER A 129 -3.34 3.39 -11.09
CA SER A 129 -2.01 2.85 -11.36
C SER A 129 -1.04 3.20 -10.22
N VAL A 130 -0.17 2.25 -9.87
CA VAL A 130 0.92 2.47 -8.91
C VAL A 130 2.03 3.33 -9.52
N THR A 131 2.19 3.30 -10.84
CA THR A 131 3.32 3.92 -11.53
C THR A 131 2.93 5.22 -12.22
N GLU A 132 1.80 5.24 -12.93
CA GLU A 132 1.40 6.35 -13.80
C GLU A 132 0.92 7.56 -12.99
N GLY A 133 1.50 8.73 -13.29
CA GLY A 133 1.13 9.98 -12.63
C GLY A 133 1.31 9.95 -11.11
N SER A 134 2.12 9.04 -10.57
CA SER A 134 2.26 8.86 -9.12
C SER A 134 3.20 9.89 -8.47
N ILE A 135 4.08 10.53 -9.24
CA ILE A 135 4.97 11.58 -8.77
C ILE A 135 4.31 12.95 -8.92
N CYS A 136 4.37 13.76 -7.86
CA CYS A 136 3.92 15.14 -7.91
C CYS A 136 4.91 16.00 -8.71
N PRO A 137 4.48 16.73 -9.75
CA PRO A 137 5.40 17.59 -10.51
C PRO A 137 5.86 18.82 -9.72
N GLY A 138 5.16 19.21 -8.65
CA GLY A 138 5.50 20.38 -7.84
C GLY A 138 6.53 20.11 -6.74
N CYS A 139 6.61 18.89 -6.22
CA CYS A 139 7.53 18.56 -5.12
C CYS A 139 8.31 17.25 -5.32
N SER A 140 8.16 16.59 -6.47
CA SER A 140 8.82 15.34 -6.84
C SER A 140 8.58 14.16 -5.88
N ARG A 141 7.66 14.30 -4.92
CA ARG A 141 7.27 13.25 -3.97
C ARG A 141 6.21 12.32 -4.57
N TYR A 142 6.23 11.07 -4.12
CA TYR A 142 5.16 10.12 -4.42
C TYR A 142 3.84 10.57 -3.77
N CYS A 143 2.81 10.74 -4.57
CA CYS A 143 1.48 11.18 -4.14
C CYS A 143 0.43 10.63 -5.10
N VAL A 144 -0.34 9.66 -4.61
CA VAL A 144 -1.45 9.08 -5.34
C VAL A 144 -2.74 9.36 -4.58
N PRO A 145 -3.59 10.30 -5.05
CA PRO A 145 -4.90 10.54 -4.44
C PRO A 145 -5.80 9.31 -4.52
N VAL A 146 -6.39 8.94 -3.39
CA VAL A 146 -7.28 7.79 -3.27
C VAL A 146 -8.59 8.21 -2.61
N ARG A 147 -9.69 7.68 -3.12
CA ARG A 147 -11.03 7.84 -2.54
C ARG A 147 -11.75 6.50 -2.56
N PHE A 148 -12.37 6.14 -1.44
CA PHE A 148 -13.20 4.95 -1.31
C PHE A 148 -14.30 5.19 -0.27
N SER A 149 -15.28 4.30 -0.23
CA SER A 149 -16.36 4.35 0.76
C SER A 149 -16.31 3.08 1.60
N VAL A 150 -16.57 3.22 2.90
CA VAL A 150 -16.73 2.11 3.86
C VAL A 150 -18.12 2.17 4.46
N SER A 151 -18.72 1.03 4.78
CA SER A 151 -20.04 1.01 5.44
C SER A 151 -19.90 1.35 6.93
N ASN A 152 -18.85 0.87 7.57
CA ASN A 152 -18.55 1.12 8.98
C ASN A 152 -17.09 1.61 9.14
N MET A 153 -16.89 2.63 9.99
CA MET A 153 -15.56 3.19 10.27
C MET A 153 -14.68 2.27 11.13
N ASP A 154 -15.28 1.30 11.81
CA ASP A 154 -14.62 0.29 12.65
C ASP A 154 -14.26 -0.99 11.88
N ASP A 155 -14.71 -1.13 10.63
CA ASP A 155 -14.31 -2.24 9.77
C ASP A 155 -12.85 -2.10 9.34
N LYS A 156 -12.10 -3.20 9.46
CA LYS A 156 -10.70 -3.24 8.99
C LYS A 156 -10.66 -3.10 7.48
N ILE A 157 -9.98 -2.06 7.02
CA ILE A 157 -9.63 -1.91 5.62
C ILE A 157 -8.20 -2.41 5.37
N ALA A 158 -7.90 -2.74 4.12
CA ALA A 158 -6.56 -3.12 3.67
C ALA A 158 -6.31 -2.58 2.26
N LEU A 159 -5.40 -1.62 2.13
CA LEU A 159 -4.91 -1.19 0.83
C LEU A 159 -3.72 -2.06 0.42
N SER A 160 -3.70 -2.47 -0.85
CA SER A 160 -2.64 -3.31 -1.39
C SER A 160 -2.32 -2.93 -2.83
N ILE A 161 -1.12 -3.28 -3.26
CA ILE A 161 -0.74 -3.34 -4.68
C ILE A 161 -1.17 -4.70 -5.21
N ARG A 162 -1.84 -4.72 -6.36
CA ARG A 162 -2.10 -5.93 -7.14
C ARG A 162 -1.24 -5.93 -8.40
N LEU A 163 -0.50 -7.02 -8.60
CA LEU A 163 0.28 -7.27 -9.81
C LEU A 163 -0.62 -7.89 -10.90
N ALA A 164 -0.11 -7.94 -12.14
CA ALA A 164 -0.83 -8.52 -13.27
C ALA A 164 -1.09 -10.04 -13.12
N ASP A 165 -0.22 -10.76 -12.42
CA ASP A 165 -0.37 -12.17 -12.07
C ASP A 165 -1.40 -12.43 -10.96
N GLY A 166 -2.03 -11.37 -10.43
CA GLY A 166 -3.03 -11.44 -9.37
C GLY A 166 -2.46 -11.43 -7.95
N GLN A 167 -1.13 -11.51 -7.78
CA GLN A 167 -0.48 -11.41 -6.46
C GLN A 167 -0.75 -10.05 -5.82
N ARG A 168 -0.91 -10.06 -4.49
CA ARG A 168 -1.25 -8.87 -3.71
C ARG A 168 -0.24 -8.62 -2.60
N TYR A 169 0.15 -7.37 -2.46
CA TYR A 169 1.10 -6.90 -1.48
C TYR A 169 0.50 -5.75 -0.69
N SER A 170 0.21 -5.96 0.60
CA SER A 170 -0.31 -4.90 1.46
C SER A 170 0.67 -3.74 1.52
N ILE A 171 0.15 -2.52 1.47
CA ILE A 171 0.96 -1.34 1.80
C ILE A 171 1.09 -1.22 3.32
N GLY A 172 2.05 -0.41 3.77
CA GLY A 172 2.32 -0.23 5.19
C GLY A 172 1.16 0.41 5.97
N GLY A 173 0.97 -0.04 7.21
CA GLY A 173 -0.08 0.47 8.10
C GLY A 173 -1.45 -0.16 7.90
N PHE A 174 -1.52 -1.37 7.34
CA PHE A 174 -2.76 -2.14 7.19
C PHE A 174 -2.57 -3.57 7.73
N PRO A 175 -3.64 -4.26 8.18
CA PRO A 175 -5.04 -3.79 8.21
C PRO A 175 -5.40 -3.01 9.47
N HIS A 176 -6.07 -1.86 9.30
CA HIS A 176 -6.58 -1.03 10.40
C HIS A 176 -7.94 -0.41 10.04
N PRO A 177 -8.81 -0.14 11.02
CA PRO A 177 -10.06 0.58 10.78
C PRO A 177 -9.81 2.04 10.43
N VAL A 178 -10.77 2.70 9.77
CA VAL A 178 -10.64 4.12 9.39
C VAL A 178 -10.45 5.00 10.63
N ARG A 179 -11.13 4.69 11.73
CA ARG A 179 -10.99 5.37 13.03
C ARG A 179 -9.57 5.36 13.58
N TRP A 180 -8.80 4.29 13.35
CA TRP A 180 -7.40 4.23 13.76
C TRP A 180 -6.55 5.27 13.04
N PHE A 181 -6.80 5.50 11.74
CA PHE A 181 -6.12 6.55 10.99
C PHE A 181 -6.53 7.94 11.48
N MET A 182 -7.82 8.15 11.74
CA MET A 182 -8.32 9.43 12.26
C MET A 182 -7.64 9.79 13.58
N HIS A 183 -7.58 8.85 14.52
CA HIS A 183 -6.94 9.06 15.81
C HIS A 183 -5.45 9.39 15.67
N ARG A 184 -4.70 8.64 14.86
CA ARG A 184 -3.25 8.89 14.68
C ARG A 184 -2.92 10.17 13.94
N GLN A 185 -3.84 10.69 13.13
CA GLN A 185 -3.65 11.91 12.35
C GLN A 185 -4.28 13.15 13.01
N GLY A 186 -4.89 12.99 14.20
CA GLY A 186 -5.55 14.10 14.90
C GLY A 186 -6.85 14.56 14.23
N LEU A 187 -7.49 13.70 13.44
CA LEU A 187 -8.76 13.97 12.75
C LEU A 187 -9.99 13.50 13.56
N THR A 188 -9.76 12.94 14.75
CA THR A 188 -10.85 12.61 15.68
C THR A 188 -11.45 13.92 16.21
N PRO A 189 -12.77 14.14 16.04
CA PRO A 189 -13.42 15.30 16.64
C PRO A 189 -13.23 15.22 18.16
N MET A 190 -12.55 16.20 18.74
CA MET A 190 -12.62 16.45 20.17
C MET A 190 -13.82 17.36 20.41
N TYR A 191 -14.53 17.20 21.53
CA TYR A 191 -15.68 18.04 21.86
C TYR A 191 -15.37 19.52 21.61
N GLY A 192 -16.13 20.15 20.69
CA GLY A 192 -15.98 21.56 20.32
C GLY A 192 -14.88 21.90 19.30
N PHE A 193 -14.08 20.93 18.84
CA PHE A 193 -13.02 21.14 17.85
C PHE A 193 -12.98 20.00 16.82
N ALA A 194 -13.39 20.30 15.59
CA ALA A 194 -12.94 19.53 14.43
C ALA A 194 -11.51 20.01 14.14
N GLY A 195 -10.51 19.33 14.71
CA GLY A 195 -9.11 19.67 14.40
C GLY A 195 -8.85 19.49 12.91
N ASP A 196 -8.13 20.42 12.29
CA ASP A 196 -7.71 20.35 10.88
C ASP A 196 -6.70 19.22 10.59
N GLY A 197 -6.49 18.30 11.54
CA GLY A 197 -5.41 17.32 11.55
C GLY A 197 -4.07 17.96 11.90
N VAL A 198 -3.10 17.13 12.30
CA VAL A 198 -1.71 17.59 12.45
C VAL A 198 -1.05 17.51 11.08
N ASN A 199 -0.87 18.66 10.41
CA ASN A 199 -0.09 18.74 9.17
C ASN A 199 1.38 18.45 9.47
N THR A 200 1.78 17.19 9.35
CA THR A 200 3.15 16.76 9.70
C THR A 200 4.19 17.13 8.64
N ARG A 201 3.83 17.72 7.48
CA ARG A 201 4.76 17.94 6.36
C ARG A 201 4.40 19.13 5.47
N ASP A 202 5.42 19.72 4.86
CA ASP A 202 5.34 20.80 3.87
C ASP A 202 4.22 20.57 2.85
N ASP A 203 3.17 21.39 2.97
CA ASP A 203 1.98 21.37 2.14
C ASP A 203 2.32 21.79 0.72
N CYS A 204 2.63 20.81 -0.13
CA CYS A 204 2.77 21.06 -1.55
C CYS A 204 1.38 21.35 -2.13
N GLN A 205 1.14 22.61 -2.53
CA GLN A 205 -0.11 23.04 -3.15
C GLN A 205 -0.52 22.17 -4.34
N THR A 206 0.44 21.66 -5.12
CA THR A 206 0.18 20.74 -6.24
C THR A 206 -0.36 19.40 -5.75
N CYS A 207 0.16 18.85 -4.64
CA CYS A 207 -0.42 17.64 -4.03
C CYS A 207 -1.84 17.93 -3.54
N THR A 208 -2.04 19.04 -2.83
CA THR A 208 -3.36 19.45 -2.30
C THR A 208 -4.38 19.57 -3.44
N LYS A 209 -4.04 20.28 -4.52
CA LYS A 209 -4.89 20.39 -5.71
C LYS A 209 -5.21 19.02 -6.34
N ARG A 210 -4.25 18.10 -6.42
CA ARG A 210 -4.48 16.76 -6.98
C ARG A 210 -5.43 15.93 -6.11
N ILE A 211 -5.28 16.02 -4.79
CA ILE A 211 -6.17 15.36 -3.83
C ILE A 211 -7.58 15.95 -3.91
N LEU A 212 -7.69 17.28 -3.90
CA LEU A 212 -8.96 18.00 -4.01
C LEU A 212 -9.64 17.81 -5.37
N ARG A 213 -8.91 17.69 -6.48
CA ARG A 213 -9.51 17.38 -7.80
C ARG A 213 -10.23 16.03 -7.76
N ARG A 214 -9.65 15.00 -7.13
CA ARG A 214 -10.36 13.72 -6.90
C ARG A 214 -11.51 13.85 -5.90
N HIS A 215 -11.46 14.81 -4.99
CA HIS A 215 -12.60 15.18 -4.13
C HIS A 215 -13.76 15.81 -4.95
N GLY A 216 -13.45 16.76 -5.82
CA GLY A 216 -14.41 17.54 -6.61
C GLY A 216 -15.00 16.83 -7.84
N LEU A 217 -14.26 15.91 -8.48
CA LEU A 217 -14.75 15.13 -9.63
C LEU A 217 -16.04 14.36 -9.35
N ARG A 218 -16.34 14.05 -8.08
CA ARG A 218 -17.59 13.38 -7.69
C ARG A 218 -18.71 14.35 -7.28
N ILE A 219 -18.42 15.56 -6.79
CA ILE A 219 -19.50 16.53 -6.53
C ILE A 219 -20.18 16.87 -7.86
N THR A 220 -19.40 17.14 -8.90
CA THR A 220 -19.92 17.40 -10.24
C THR A 220 -20.54 16.16 -10.89
N GLN A 221 -19.97 14.96 -10.73
CA GLN A 221 -20.59 13.72 -11.26
C GLN A 221 -21.85 13.28 -10.50
N LEU A 222 -21.93 13.48 -9.18
CA LEU A 222 -23.14 13.21 -8.39
C LEU A 222 -24.23 14.26 -8.69
N GLN A 223 -23.86 15.53 -8.86
CA GLN A 223 -24.77 16.57 -9.34
C GLN A 223 -25.25 16.27 -10.77
N ALA A 224 -24.36 15.83 -11.67
CA ALA A 224 -24.73 15.44 -13.04
C ALA A 224 -25.66 14.21 -13.05
N ARG A 225 -25.37 13.18 -12.25
CA ARG A 225 -26.24 11.99 -12.10
C ARG A 225 -27.59 12.32 -11.45
N ARG A 226 -27.62 13.25 -10.49
CA ARG A 226 -28.86 13.73 -9.87
C ARG A 226 -29.69 14.55 -10.87
N LYS A 227 -29.07 15.42 -11.65
CA LYS A 227 -29.74 16.17 -12.74
C LYS A 227 -30.32 15.23 -13.81
N LEU A 228 -29.58 14.20 -14.21
CA LEU A 228 -30.07 13.20 -15.18
C LEU A 228 -31.26 12.38 -14.65
N ARG A 229 -31.26 12.00 -13.36
CA ARG A 229 -32.39 11.30 -12.74
C ARG A 229 -33.64 12.16 -12.63
N ILE A 230 -33.49 13.45 -12.32
CA ILE A 230 -34.61 14.40 -12.28
C ILE A 230 -35.17 14.63 -13.69
N ALA A 231 -34.31 14.81 -14.70
CA ALA A 231 -34.75 14.98 -16.08
C ALA A 231 -35.52 13.76 -16.61
N HIS A 232 -35.06 12.54 -16.29
CA HIS A 232 -35.76 11.31 -16.65
C HIS A 232 -37.10 11.19 -15.91
N ALA A 233 -37.18 11.55 -14.63
CA ALA A 233 -38.43 11.51 -13.88
C ALA A 233 -39.50 12.51 -14.41
N ILE A 234 -39.07 13.65 -14.96
CA ILE A 234 -39.99 14.65 -15.55
C ILE A 234 -40.54 14.16 -16.90
N GLN A 235 -39.77 13.40 -17.69
CA GLN A 235 -40.20 12.87 -19.00
C GLN A 235 -41.22 11.72 -18.92
N HIS A 236 -41.35 11.06 -17.76
CA HIS A 236 -42.34 9.99 -17.53
C HIS A 236 -43.59 10.47 -16.78
N ALA A 237 -43.71 11.78 -16.54
CA ALA A 237 -44.82 12.40 -15.80
C ALA A 237 -45.70 13.34 -16.67
N THR A 238 -45.48 13.35 -17.98
CA THR A 238 -46.28 14.05 -19.01
C THR A 238 -46.85 13.04 -19.98
#